data_AF-A0A2T2YVB6-F1
#
_entry.id   AF-A0A2T2YVB6-F1
#
_cell.length_a   1.000
_cell.length_b   1.000
_cell.length_c   1.000
_cell.angle_alpha   90.00
_cell.angle_beta   90.00
_cell.angle_gamma   90.00
#
_symmetry.space_group_name_H-M   'P 1'
#
loop_
_entity.id
_entity.type
_entity.pdbx_description
1 polymer ?
#
loop_
_entity_poly.entity_id
_entity_poly.type
_entity_poly.pdbx_seq_one_letter_code
_entity_poly.pdbx_strand_id
1 'polypeptide(L)' 'MDISDQETYLRAKDCERLTGIPEATWRWWAHVGKGPASFKMGARRRVWRKSVILAWIAEQEAESLGDAA' A
#
# COMPACT_ATOMS: atom_id res chain seq x y z
N MET A 1 26.45 -10.90 6.22
CA MET A 1 25.58 -10.40 7.29
C MET A 1 24.22 -10.20 6.66
N ASP A 2 23.34 -11.16 6.86
CA ASP A 2 21.99 -11.14 6.30
C ASP A 2 21.15 -10.18 7.14
N ILE A 3 20.98 -8.96 6.66
CA ILE A 3 20.05 -8.00 7.26
C ILE A 3 18.68 -8.48 6.82
N SER A 4 18.09 -9.39 7.61
CA SER A 4 16.81 -10.01 7.34
C SER A 4 15.81 -8.97 6.85
N ASP A 5 15.13 -9.26 5.75
CA ASP A 5 14.02 -8.48 5.18
C ASP A 5 12.90 -8.35 6.22
N GLN A 6 13.06 -7.42 7.16
CA GLN A 6 12.05 -7.14 8.16
C GLN A 6 10.92 -6.39 7.47
N GLU A 7 9.78 -7.08 7.34
CA GLU A 7 8.58 -6.51 6.78
C GLU A 7 8.23 -5.20 7.51
N THR A 8 8.06 -4.14 6.73
CA THR A 8 7.75 -2.82 7.26
C THR A 8 6.25 -2.57 7.16
N TYR A 9 5.61 -2.30 8.29
CA TYR A 9 4.19 -1.97 8.34
C TYR A 9 3.97 -0.47 8.24
N LEU A 10 3.27 -0.04 7.21
CA LEU A 10 2.93 1.33 6.89
C LEU A 10 1.50 1.66 7.34
N ARG A 11 1.28 2.88 7.82
CA ARG A 11 -0.06 3.46 8.02
C ARG A 11 -0.42 4.33 6.83
N ALA A 12 -1.68 4.75 6.76
CA ALA A 12 -2.16 5.61 5.66
C ALA A 12 -1.27 6.86 5.45
N LYS A 13 -0.81 7.52 6.52
CA LYS A 13 0.13 8.65 6.44
C LYS A 13 1.52 8.27 5.89
N ASP A 14 2.00 7.07 6.18
CA ASP A 14 3.24 6.56 5.58
C ASP A 14 3.05 6.30 4.07
N CYS A 15 1.90 5.76 3.70
CA CYS A 15 1.55 5.48 2.31
C CYS A 15 1.42 6.77 1.49
N GLU A 16 0.83 7.81 2.06
CA GLU A 16 0.80 9.16 1.48
C GLU A 16 2.20 9.72 1.25
N ARG A 17 3.09 9.61 2.24
CA ARG A 17 4.49 10.04 2.07
C ARG A 17 5.22 9.25 0.99
N LEU A 18 4.89 7.98 0.82
CA LEU A 18 5.52 7.10 -0.16
C LEU A 18 5.02 7.36 -1.59
N THR A 19 3.73 7.63 -1.76
CA THR A 19 3.06 7.62 -3.08
C THR A 19 2.52 8.97 -3.53
N GLY A 20 2.46 9.95 -2.63
CA GLY A 20 1.78 11.23 -2.85
C GLY A 20 0.25 11.14 -2.80
N ILE A 21 -0.33 9.94 -2.68
CA ILE A 21 -1.79 9.75 -2.63
C ILE A 21 -2.29 10.13 -1.24
N PRO A 22 -3.29 11.03 -1.10
CA PRO A 22 -3.71 11.54 0.20
C PRO A 22 -4.09 10.47 1.22
N GLU A 23 -3.78 10.70 2.51
CA GLU A 23 -4.09 9.76 3.60
C GLU A 23 -5.58 9.35 3.62
N ALA A 24 -6.47 10.30 3.33
CA ALA A 24 -7.91 10.08 3.28
C ALA A 24 -8.30 9.05 2.21
N THR A 25 -7.63 9.06 1.06
CA THR A 25 -7.86 8.11 -0.05
C THR A 25 -7.48 6.70 0.37
N TRP A 26 -6.33 6.53 1.04
CA TRP A 26 -5.91 5.24 1.59
C TRP A 26 -6.93 4.67 2.59
N ARG A 27 -7.48 5.52 3.46
CA ARG A 27 -8.52 5.11 4.41
C ARG A 27 -9.82 4.73 3.71
N TRP A 28 -10.19 5.49 2.68
CA TRP A 28 -11.37 5.21 1.88
C TRP A 28 -11.22 3.89 1.12
N TRP A 29 -10.11 3.65 0.44
CA TRP A 29 -9.76 2.38 -0.22
C TRP A 29 -9.90 1.19 0.71
N ALA A 30 -9.32 1.28 1.89
CA ALA A 30 -9.45 0.24 2.90
C ALA A 30 -10.89 0.02 3.41
N HIS A 31 -11.76 1.02 3.31
CA HIS A 31 -13.18 0.89 3.66
C HIS A 31 -13.98 0.25 2.52
N VAL A 32 -13.72 0.64 1.28
CA VAL A 32 -14.43 0.13 0.09
C VAL A 32 -13.83 -1.15 -0.50
N GLY A 33 -12.72 -1.66 0.05
CA GLY A 33 -12.04 -2.85 -0.44
C GLY A 33 -11.30 -2.64 -1.76
N LYS A 34 -10.85 -1.41 -2.05
CA LYS A 34 -10.03 -1.07 -3.22
C LYS A 34 -8.56 -0.88 -2.83
N GLY A 35 -7.68 -0.90 -3.82
CA GLY A 35 -6.24 -0.69 -3.64
C GLY A 35 -5.53 -1.89 -3.00
N PRO A 36 -4.30 -1.70 -2.49
CA PRO A 36 -3.48 -2.79 -1.99
C PRO A 36 -4.05 -3.36 -0.68
N ALA A 37 -3.78 -4.66 -0.47
CA ALA A 37 -4.29 -5.38 0.68
C ALA A 37 -3.84 -4.74 2.01
N SER A 38 -4.80 -4.57 2.92
CA SER A 38 -4.60 -4.02 4.25
C SER A 38 -5.25 -4.87 5.31
N PHE A 39 -4.73 -4.80 6.54
CA PHE A 39 -5.29 -5.54 7.66
C PHE A 39 -5.29 -4.73 8.95
N LYS A 40 -6.08 -5.16 9.92
CA LYS A 40 -6.12 -4.56 11.25
C LYS A 40 -5.01 -5.15 12.11
N MET A 41 -4.06 -4.33 12.54
CA MET A 41 -3.06 -4.63 13.54
C MET A 41 -3.59 -4.21 14.92
N GLY A 42 -4.40 -5.08 15.53
CA GLY A 42 -5.13 -4.78 16.76
C GLY A 42 -6.44 -4.01 16.53
N ALA A 43 -7.06 -3.53 17.61
CA ALA A 43 -8.46 -3.07 17.57
C ALA A 43 -8.72 -1.82 16.72
N ARG A 44 -7.75 -0.90 16.61
CA ARG A 44 -7.95 0.43 15.99
C ARG A 44 -6.97 0.79 14.90
N ARG A 45 -5.94 -0.02 14.66
CA ARG A 45 -4.85 0.34 13.74
C ARG A 45 -4.96 -0.49 12.47
N ARG A 46 -5.16 0.17 11.34
CA ARG A 46 -5.01 -0.44 10.02
C ARG A 46 -3.59 -0.21 9.52
N VAL A 47 -3.00 -1.24 8.93
CA VAL A 47 -1.67 -1.19 8.32
C VAL A 47 -1.66 -1.87 6.96
N TRP A 48 -0.64 -1.51 6.19
CA TRP A 48 -0.27 -2.12 4.94
C TRP A 48 1.15 -2.64 5.06
N ARG A 49 1.45 -3.76 4.40
CA ARG A 49 2.83 -4.21 4.23
C ARG A 49 3.49 -3.37 3.14
N LYS A 50 4.72 -2.90 3.38
CA LYS A 50 5.45 -2.11 2.38
C LYS A 50 5.65 -2.91 1.09
N SER A 51 5.98 -4.20 1.22
CA SER A 51 6.13 -5.12 0.08
C SER A 51 4.88 -5.19 -0.79
N VAL A 52 3.70 -5.28 -0.18
CA VAL A 52 2.41 -5.34 -0.88
C VAL A 52 2.08 -4.03 -1.59
N ILE A 53 2.37 -2.88 -0.97
CA ILE A 53 2.17 -1.58 -1.64
C ILE A 53 3.05 -1.48 -2.89
N LEU A 54 4.34 -1.86 -2.77
CA LEU A 54 5.27 -1.79 -3.90
C LEU A 54 4.85 -2.72 -5.04
N ALA A 55 4.39 -3.94 -4.73
CA ALA A 55 3.86 -4.87 -5.73
C ALA A 55 2.63 -4.28 -6.43
N TRP A 56 1.69 -3.70 -5.68
CA TRP A 56 0.52 -3.05 -6.25
C TRP A 56 0.89 -1.85 -7.13
N ILE A 57 1.89 -1.05 -6.77
CA ILE A 57 2.37 0.05 -7.64
C ILE A 57 2.88 -0.51 -8.97
N ALA A 58 3.68 -1.58 -8.94
CA ALA A 58 4.18 -2.23 -10.15
C ALA A 58 3.05 -2.79 -11.03
N GLU A 59 1.99 -3.33 -10.42
CA GLU A 59 0.78 -3.76 -11.14
C GLU A 59 0.09 -2.56 -11.83
N GLN A 60 -0.06 -1.43 -11.15
CA GLN A 60 -0.66 -0.22 -11.72
C GLN A 60 0.19 0.39 -12.85
N GLU A 61 1.52 0.36 -12.71
CA GLU A 61 2.43 0.75 -13.78
C GLU A 61 2.27 -0.15 -15.01
N ALA A 62 2.21 -1.46 -14.82
CA ALA A 62 2.05 -2.43 -15.90
C ALA A 62 0.68 -2.28 -16.60
N GLU A 63 -0.40 -2.06 -15.85
CA GLU A 63 -1.74 -1.82 -16.40
C GLU A 63 -1.77 -0.51 -17.23
N SER A 64 -1.18 0.56 -16.70
CA SER A 64 -1.11 1.86 -17.39
C SER A 64 -0.26 1.80 -18.68
N LEU A 65 0.79 0.99 -18.70
CA LEU A 65 1.65 0.79 -19.87
C LEU A 65 1.04 -0.20 -20.88
N GLY A 66 0.27 -1.18 -20.40
CA GLY A 66 -0.40 -2.19 -21.23
C GLY A 66 -1.56 -1.63 -22.05
N ASP A 67 -2.27 -0.62 -21.55
CA ASP A 67 -3.32 0.09 -22.29
C ASP A 67 -2.78 1.03 -23.39
N ALA A 68 -1.45 1.26 -23.44
CA ALA A 68 -0.79 2.12 -24.42
C ALA A 68 -0.17 1.36 -25.61
N ALA A 69 -0.39 0.03 -25.72
CA ALA A 69 0.11 -0.84 -26.79
C ALA A 69 -1.02 -1.37 -27.68
#